data_AF-A0A849FUA3-F1
#
_entry.id   AF-A0A849FUA3-F1
#
_cell.length_a   1.000
_cell.length_b   1.000
_cell.length_c   1.000
_cell.angle_alpha   90.00
_cell.angle_beta   90.00
_cell.angle_gamma   90.00
#
_symmetry.space_group_name_H-M   'P 1'
#
loop_
_entity.id
_entity.type
_entity.pdbx_description
1 polymer ?
#
loop_
_entity_poly.entity_id
_entity_poly.type
_entity_poly.pdbx_seq_one_letter_code
_entity_poly.pdbx_strand_id
1 'polypeptide(L)' 'MKLTVWTYEGPPHVGAMRVATGMTGLHYVLHAPQGDTYADLLFTMIERRNHRPPVTY' A
#
# COMPACT_ATOMS: atom_id res chain seq x y z
N MET A 1 -6.99 23.70 7.76
CA MET A 1 -7.31 22.68 6.73
C MET A 1 -6.74 23.13 5.40
N LYS A 2 -6.42 22.20 4.48
CA LYS A 2 -5.98 22.51 3.11
C LYS A 2 -6.91 21.79 2.15
N LEU A 3 -7.58 22.53 1.27
CA LEU A 3 -8.37 21.93 0.19
C LEU A 3 -7.40 21.28 -0.81
N THR A 4 -7.62 20.02 -1.17
CA THR A 4 -6.74 19.26 -2.08
C THR A 4 -7.57 18.34 -2.95
N VAL A 5 -7.42 18.49 -4.27
CA VAL A 5 -8.08 17.64 -5.29
C VAL A 5 -7.13 16.57 -5.80
N TRP A 6 -5.83 16.87 -5.87
CA TRP A 6 -4.79 15.96 -6.32
C TRP A 6 -3.61 15.99 -5.35
N THR A 7 -3.04 14.81 -5.07
CA THR A 7 -1.81 14.68 -4.32
C THR A 7 -0.76 14.01 -5.19
N TYR A 8 0.46 14.54 -5.17
CA TYR A 8 1.59 13.93 -5.87
C TYR A 8 2.05 12.62 -5.21
N GLU A 9 1.84 12.50 -3.90
CA GLU A 9 2.30 11.37 -3.10
C GLU A 9 1.15 10.78 -2.28
N GLY A 10 1.21 9.46 -2.04
CA GLY A 10 0.33 8.78 -1.10
C GLY A 10 0.74 8.99 0.37
N PRO A 11 -0.06 8.50 1.32
CA PRO A 11 0.30 8.55 2.74
C PRO A 11 1.55 7.68 3.04
N PRO A 12 2.27 7.95 4.14
CA PRO A 12 3.55 7.29 4.44
C PRO A 12 3.46 5.76 4.54
N HIS A 13 2.31 5.21 4.97
CA HIS A 13 2.13 3.76 5.05
C HIS A 13 2.15 3.08 3.67
N VAL A 14 1.75 3.77 2.59
CA VAL A 14 1.89 3.24 1.22
C VAL A 14 3.36 3.13 0.83
N GLY A 15 4.20 4.05 1.32
CA GLY A 15 5.66 3.96 1.20
C GLY A 15 6.23 2.73 1.91
N ALA A 16 5.79 2.47 3.14
CA ALA A 16 6.18 1.27 3.88
C ALA A 16 5.73 -0.03 3.16
N MET A 17 4.52 -0.05 2.61
CA MET A 17 4.04 -1.17 1.80
C MET A 17 4.92 -1.39 0.55
N ARG A 18 5.38 -0.33 -0.12
CA ARG A 18 6.28 -0.45 -1.28
C ARG A 18 7.59 -1.13 -0.91
N VAL A 19 8.16 -0.80 0.25
CA VAL A 19 9.37 -1.47 0.76
C VAL A 19 9.08 -2.94 1.06
N ALA A 20 8.04 -3.23 1.84
CA ALA A 20 7.70 -4.61 2.20
C ALA A 20 7.43 -5.48 0.97
N THR A 21 6.70 -4.94 0.00
CA THR A 21 6.36 -5.62 -1.26
C THR A 21 7.59 -5.78 -2.17
N GLY A 22 8.59 -4.91 -2.07
CA GLY A 22 9.87 -5.05 -2.79
C GLY A 22 10.84 -6.06 -2.20
N MET A 23 10.56 -6.60 -1.01
CA MET A 23 11.43 -7.55 -0.30
C MET A 23 10.87 -8.98 -0.35
N THR A 24 11.74 -9.96 -0.08
CA THR A 24 11.36 -11.37 0.11
C THR A 24 11.55 -11.77 1.57
N GLY A 25 10.66 -12.64 2.08
CA GLY A 25 10.73 -13.09 3.48
C GLY A 25 10.33 -12.05 4.54
N LEU A 26 9.71 -10.94 4.12
CA LEU A 26 9.20 -9.89 5.00
C LEU A 26 7.67 -9.86 4.94
N HIS A 27 7.02 -9.80 6.10
CA HIS A 27 5.58 -9.58 6.24
C HIS A 27 5.32 -8.30 7.04
N TYR A 28 4.35 -7.50 6.61
CA TYR A 28 4.05 -6.21 7.20
C TYR A 28 2.63 -6.20 7.81
N VAL A 29 2.53 -5.96 9.12
CA VAL A 29 1.25 -5.74 9.79
C VAL A 29 1.05 -4.24 9.98
N LEU A 30 -0.01 -3.71 9.38
CA LEU A 30 -0.40 -2.31 9.43
C LEU A 30 -1.67 -2.20 10.26
N HIS A 31 -1.66 -1.45 11.35
CA HIS A 31 -2.92 -1.14 12.05
C HIS A 31 -3.71 -0.13 11.22
N ALA A 32 -4.79 -0.56 10.57
CA ALA A 32 -5.61 0.29 9.70
C ALA A 32 -7.11 -0.04 9.82
N PRO A 33 -8.00 0.94 9.54
CA PRO A 33 -9.42 0.66 9.42
C PRO A 33 -9.74 -0.13 8.14
N GLN A 34 -10.93 -0.74 8.12
CA GLN A 34 -11.46 -1.37 6.92
C GLN A 34 -11.54 -0.38 5.76
N GLY A 35 -11.04 -0.78 4.59
CA GLY A 35 -11.05 0.04 3.37
C GLY A 35 -9.65 0.44 2.90
N ASP A 36 -8.67 0.57 3.81
CA ASP A 36 -7.28 0.90 3.47
C ASP A 36 -6.57 -0.20 2.65
N THR A 37 -7.22 -1.36 2.51
CA THR A 37 -6.86 -2.43 1.56
C THR A 37 -6.89 -2.00 0.10
N TYR A 38 -7.46 -0.84 -0.25
CA TYR A 38 -7.38 -0.30 -1.62
C TYR A 38 -5.92 -0.20 -2.12
N ALA A 39 -4.96 -0.01 -1.19
CA ALA A 39 -3.54 0.06 -1.50
C ALA A 39 -3.00 -1.23 -2.15
N ASP A 40 -3.62 -2.40 -1.93
CA ASP A 40 -3.25 -3.65 -2.60
C ASP A 40 -3.36 -3.51 -4.14
N LEU A 41 -4.34 -2.74 -4.64
CA LEU A 41 -4.58 -2.55 -6.08
C LEU A 41 -3.45 -1.78 -6.78
N LEU A 42 -2.69 -0.97 -6.04
CA LEU A 42 -1.51 -0.30 -6.59
C LEU A 42 -0.46 -1.34 -7.05
N PHE A 43 -0.37 -2.47 -6.35
CA PHE A 43 0.59 -3.53 -6.67
C PHE A 43 0.01 -4.58 -7.62
N THR A 44 -1.24 -4.98 -7.41
CA THR A 44 -1.86 -6.04 -8.23
C THR A 44 -2.35 -5.55 -9.58
N MET A 45 -2.73 -4.27 -9.70
CA MET A 45 -3.26 -3.71 -10.95
C MET A 45 -2.25 -2.83 -11.68
N ILE A 46 -1.63 -1.86 -11.01
CA ILE A 46 -0.68 -0.94 -11.67
C ILE A 46 0.66 -1.66 -11.91
N GLU A 47 1.24 -2.27 -10.87
CA GLU A 47 2.47 -3.08 -11.02
C GLU A 47 2.18 -4.49 -11.59
N ARG A 48 0.91 -4.87 -11.72
CA ARG A 48 0.44 -6.14 -12.32
C ARG A 48 1.03 -7.39 -11.65
N ARG A 49 1.26 -7.36 -10.34
CA ARG A 49 1.76 -8.52 -9.60
C ARG A 49 0.73 -9.65 -9.56
N ASN A 50 1.21 -10.88 -9.67
CA ASN A 50 0.38 -12.11 -9.67
C ASN A 50 0.16 -12.70 -8.27
N HIS A 51 0.58 -12.00 -7.22
CA HIS A 51 0.37 -12.38 -5.83
C HIS A 51 -0.03 -11.15 -5.02
N ARG A 52 -0.63 -11.36 -3.85
CA ARG A 52 -0.97 -10.26 -2.94
C ARG A 52 0.31 -9.65 -2.34
N PRO A 53 0.32 -8.34 -2.03
CA PRO A 53 1.33 -7.75 -1.15
C PRO A 53 1.40 -8.51 0.17
N PRO A 54 2.59 -8.66 0.79
CA PRO A 54 2.74 -9.34 2.08
C PRO A 54 2.34 -8.41 3.23
N VAL A 55 1.08 -7.96 3.22
CA VAL A 55 0.54 -6.97 4.16
C VAL A 55 -0.75 -7.49 4.81
N THR A 56 -0.91 -7.25 6.10
CA THR A 56 -2.16 -7.47 6.85
C THR A 56 -2.57 -6.18 7.53
N TYR A 57 -3.88 -5.91 7.57
CA TYR A 57 -4.49 -4.65 8.01
C TYR A 57 -5.23 -4.82 9.34
#